data_AF-A0A3P7J500-F1
#
_entry.id   AF-A0A3P7J500-F1
#
_cell.length_a   1.000
_cell.length_b   1.000
_cell.length_c   1.000
_cell.angle_alpha   90.00
_cell.angle_beta   90.00
_cell.angle_gamma   90.00
#
_symmetry.space_group_name_H-M   'P 1'
#
loop_
_entity.id
_entity.type
_entity.pdbx_description
1 polymer ?
#
loop_
_entity_poly.entity_id
_entity_poly.type
_entity_poly.pdbx_seq_one_letter_code
_entity_poly.pdbx_strand_id
1 'polypeptide(L)'
;MLVTARSSPTMPNRFWRPNHAISDAACKLKNGLFHDQFPESQCVNHEHLLINFRVGCFEDSKKDRALTGFAYDFKSDNSMEKCRSHCYRAGFIYYGLEFGRECFCGDTLSKPTLDDSKCTEYRCSGNSSQFCGGFNAVEVFRTGLKEPHLMPKAKYMETNEVDEKSRRPRILFLLQLNGRNERQVKRLLKVLYSPYHYYYIHVDQRQLYMLTGMRISFAYCRTCGTFPVKQLLSRDQDKSPNFMTNLHSYVKQKFYHLKIILADAIRRSISMPTLSDWDYLINLSESDFPVLTLNELETQLRLNPGKSYMSSHGYNTARFIQKQGFDFVFIECENRMWRIGKRDEFPRNLRIDGGSDWIILHRDFAEYSISDDELPKKMRTLFGSIILPVESFFHTKQGFDFVFIECENRMWRIGKRDEFPRNLRIDGGSDWIILHRDFAEYSISDDELPKKMRTLFGSIILPVESFFHTLAYNSRFCHSILGSNLRLTNWNRKQGCRCESLKKVVDWCGCSPLVFKMEHTHKFAIKNAQAKPFYIARKFESLIDIDAIAMAEEQALRDR
;
A
#
# COMPACT_ATOMS: atom_id res chain seq x y z
N MET A 1 -71.40 18.79 -31.54
CA MET A 1 -71.16 18.00 -30.32
C MET A 1 -70.30 16.80 -30.70
N LEU A 2 -69.24 16.50 -29.95
CA LEU A 2 -68.70 15.16 -29.77
C LEU A 2 -67.76 15.18 -28.56
N VAL A 3 -67.89 14.18 -27.69
CA VAL A 3 -67.35 14.20 -26.31
C VAL A 3 -66.00 13.48 -26.23
N THR A 4 -65.14 13.96 -25.35
CA THR A 4 -63.81 13.42 -25.06
C THR A 4 -63.84 12.05 -24.36
N ALA A 5 -62.91 11.16 -24.71
CA ALA A 5 -62.45 10.06 -23.84
C ALA A 5 -60.91 9.97 -23.91
N ARG A 6 -60.28 9.54 -22.81
CA ARG A 6 -58.82 9.68 -22.56
C ARG A 6 -57.98 8.57 -23.18
N SER A 7 -56.74 8.91 -23.55
CA SER A 7 -55.61 7.98 -23.61
C SER A 7 -54.48 8.41 -22.65
N SER A 8 -53.55 7.50 -22.37
CA SER A 8 -52.69 7.46 -21.18
C SER A 8 -51.46 8.38 -21.20
N PRO A 9 -50.90 8.72 -20.00
CA PRO A 9 -49.66 9.49 -19.91
C PRO A 9 -48.44 8.64 -20.33
N THR A 10 -47.54 9.27 -21.09
CA THR A 10 -46.26 8.68 -21.52
C THR A 10 -45.31 8.47 -20.33
N MET A 11 -44.60 7.34 -20.31
CA MET A 11 -43.53 7.12 -19.33
C MET A 11 -42.36 8.07 -19.61
N PRO A 12 -41.80 8.77 -18.61
CA PRO A 12 -40.58 9.55 -18.81
C PRO A 12 -39.37 8.62 -18.91
N ASN A 13 -38.56 8.84 -19.94
CA ASN A 13 -37.30 8.11 -20.17
C ASN A 13 -36.39 8.16 -18.93
N ARG A 14 -36.04 7.00 -18.37
CA ARG A 14 -34.93 6.87 -17.41
C ARG A 14 -33.58 6.95 -18.14
N PHE A 15 -33.26 8.14 -18.67
CA PHE A 15 -31.88 8.45 -19.04
C PHE A 15 -30.98 8.44 -17.80
N TRP A 16 -29.75 7.98 -17.98
CA TRP A 16 -28.71 7.94 -16.96
C TRP A 16 -28.54 9.29 -16.28
N ARG A 17 -28.90 9.39 -14.99
CA ARG A 17 -28.39 10.46 -14.12
C ARG A 17 -27.10 9.94 -13.47
N PRO A 18 -25.93 10.60 -13.68
CA PRO A 18 -24.75 10.32 -12.86
C PRO A 18 -25.12 10.46 -11.38
N ASN A 19 -24.70 9.51 -10.54
CA ASN A 19 -24.94 9.62 -9.10
C ASN A 19 -24.25 10.89 -8.58
N HIS A 20 -24.99 11.77 -7.88
CA HIS A 20 -24.50 13.09 -7.46
C HIS A 20 -23.15 13.02 -6.75
N ALA A 21 -22.91 12.02 -5.89
CA ALA A 21 -21.63 11.88 -5.18
C ALA A 21 -20.42 11.68 -6.12
N ILE A 22 -20.61 10.97 -7.23
CA ILE A 22 -19.59 10.76 -8.27
C ILE A 22 -19.44 12.02 -9.14
N SER A 23 -20.55 12.69 -9.48
CA SER A 23 -20.52 13.97 -10.22
C SER A 23 -19.81 15.06 -9.43
N ASP A 24 -20.18 15.24 -8.16
CA ASP A 24 -19.59 16.25 -7.25
C ASP A 24 -18.09 16.02 -7.10
N ALA A 25 -17.66 14.76 -7.02
CA ALA A 25 -16.27 14.38 -6.99
C ALA A 25 -15.51 14.69 -8.28
N ALA A 26 -16.10 14.39 -9.44
CA ALA A 26 -15.53 14.74 -10.73
C ALA A 26 -15.42 16.27 -10.91
N CYS A 27 -16.42 17.03 -10.44
CA CYS A 27 -16.36 18.50 -10.37
C CYS A 27 -15.25 18.98 -9.42
N LYS A 28 -15.11 18.38 -8.23
CA LYS A 28 -14.00 18.69 -7.30
C LYS A 28 -12.64 18.40 -7.91
N LEU A 29 -12.50 17.31 -8.65
CA LEU A 29 -11.29 16.96 -9.38
C LEU A 29 -10.96 18.01 -10.44
N LYS A 30 -11.92 18.34 -11.31
CA LYS A 30 -11.77 19.38 -12.33
C LYS A 30 -11.42 20.77 -11.75
N ASN A 31 -11.87 21.05 -10.53
CA ASN A 31 -11.62 22.31 -9.83
C ASN A 31 -10.34 22.29 -8.96
N GLY A 32 -9.47 21.28 -9.09
CA GLY A 32 -8.19 21.21 -8.38
C GLY A 32 -8.27 20.90 -6.87
N LEU A 33 -9.44 20.52 -6.33
CA LEU A 33 -9.65 20.30 -4.89
C LEU A 33 -8.95 19.05 -4.30
N PHE A 34 -8.09 18.37 -5.08
CA PHE A 34 -7.19 17.30 -4.62
C PHE A 34 -5.70 17.71 -4.66
N HIS A 35 -5.41 19.00 -4.82
CA HIS A 35 -4.08 19.59 -4.76
C HIS A 35 -3.73 19.97 -3.31
N ASP A 36 -3.27 18.98 -2.55
CA ASP A 36 -2.87 19.17 -1.15
C ASP A 36 -1.42 19.72 -1.06
N GLN A 37 -1.25 20.93 -0.52
CA GLN A 37 0.06 21.42 -0.07
C GLN A 37 0.36 20.86 1.32
N PHE A 38 1.51 20.21 1.50
CA PHE A 38 1.91 19.63 2.79
C PHE A 38 2.92 20.52 3.52
N PRO A 39 2.95 20.51 4.88
CA PRO A 39 4.06 21.09 5.63
C PRO A 39 5.36 20.35 5.31
N GLU A 40 6.50 20.96 5.65
CA GLU A 40 7.80 20.30 5.50
C GLU A 40 7.92 19.05 6.38
N SER A 41 8.80 18.14 5.97
CA SER A 41 9.04 16.90 6.72
C SER A 41 9.64 17.21 8.08
N GLN A 42 8.99 16.74 9.15
CA GLN A 42 9.48 16.85 10.52
C GLN A 42 10.51 15.74 10.87
N CYS A 43 10.91 14.92 9.90
CA CYS A 43 11.93 13.91 10.11
C CYS A 43 13.31 14.55 10.18
N VAL A 44 14.13 14.18 11.16
CA VAL A 44 15.49 14.73 11.36
C VAL A 44 16.46 14.44 10.21
N ASN A 45 16.13 13.48 9.33
CA ASN A 45 16.85 13.20 8.09
C ASN A 45 16.49 14.18 6.94
N HIS A 46 15.52 15.07 7.14
CA HIS A 46 15.27 16.18 6.22
C HIS A 46 16.11 17.41 6.61
N GLU A 47 16.62 18.13 5.61
CA GLU A 47 17.31 19.40 5.82
C GLU A 47 16.99 20.38 4.70
N HIS A 48 16.43 21.53 5.05
CA HIS A 48 16.08 22.57 4.09
C HIS A 48 17.31 23.14 3.37
N LEU A 49 18.45 23.26 4.06
CA LEU A 49 19.71 23.76 3.47
C LEU A 49 20.28 22.82 2.40
N LEU A 50 19.92 21.53 2.42
CA LEU A 50 20.30 20.55 1.40
C LEU A 50 19.32 20.52 0.20
N ILE A 51 18.29 21.37 0.17
CA ILE A 51 17.36 21.42 -0.97
C ILE A 51 18.04 22.10 -2.16
N ASN A 52 18.12 21.39 -3.29
CA ASN A 52 18.77 21.86 -4.52
C ASN A 52 20.25 22.26 -4.30
N PHE A 53 20.90 21.83 -3.21
CA PHE A 53 22.31 22.12 -2.99
C PHE A 53 23.12 21.42 -4.10
N ARG A 54 23.83 22.23 -4.89
CA ARG A 54 24.63 21.75 -6.02
C ARG A 54 25.82 20.94 -5.52
N VAL A 55 25.96 19.72 -6.04
CA VAL A 55 27.09 18.83 -5.75
C VAL A 55 28.16 18.98 -6.83
N GLY A 56 27.76 19.19 -8.08
CA GLY A 56 28.66 19.48 -9.20
C GLY A 56 28.30 18.75 -10.49
N CYS A 57 29.11 18.98 -11.52
CA CYS A 57 29.05 18.27 -12.80
C CYS A 57 29.90 17.00 -12.75
N PHE A 58 29.34 15.84 -13.14
CA PHE A 58 30.01 14.54 -13.07
C PHE A 58 29.98 13.82 -14.41
N GLU A 59 31.01 13.02 -14.69
CA GLU A 59 31.03 12.11 -15.83
C GLU A 59 29.95 11.02 -15.67
N ASP A 60 29.16 10.82 -16.73
CA ASP A 60 28.12 9.81 -16.76
C ASP A 60 28.12 9.07 -18.12
N SER A 61 27.74 7.79 -18.12
CA SER A 61 27.48 7.08 -19.37
C SER A 61 26.44 5.98 -19.18
N LYS A 62 25.74 5.62 -20.26
CA LYS A 62 24.72 4.54 -20.26
C LYS A 62 25.23 3.17 -19.76
N LYS A 63 26.53 2.92 -19.78
CA LYS A 63 27.15 1.68 -19.25
C LYS A 63 27.60 1.82 -17.79
N ASP A 64 27.81 3.04 -17.32
CA ASP A 64 28.50 3.34 -16.07
C ASP A 64 27.98 4.67 -15.49
N ARG A 65 26.73 4.66 -14.99
CA ARG A 65 26.00 5.81 -14.47
C ARG A 65 26.61 6.32 -13.15
N ALA A 66 26.66 7.63 -12.96
CA ALA A 66 27.08 8.29 -11.72
C ALA A 66 26.07 8.08 -10.58
N LEU A 67 24.78 8.10 -10.91
CA LEU A 67 23.67 7.83 -10.00
C LEU A 67 22.97 6.53 -10.42
N THR A 68 23.20 5.46 -9.66
CA THR A 68 22.81 4.08 -10.01
C THR A 68 21.46 3.63 -9.41
N GLY A 69 20.75 4.52 -8.71
CA GLY A 69 19.50 4.20 -8.00
C GLY A 69 18.31 4.02 -8.93
N PHE A 70 17.94 5.08 -9.66
CA PHE A 70 16.87 5.04 -10.67
C PHE A 70 17.02 6.12 -11.75
N ALA A 71 16.31 5.98 -12.88
CA ALA A 71 16.30 6.93 -13.99
C ALA A 71 14.88 7.14 -14.57
N TYR A 72 14.44 8.39 -14.66
CA TYR A 72 13.22 8.83 -15.34
C TYR A 72 13.56 9.52 -16.68
N ASP A 73 12.73 9.34 -17.71
CA ASP A 73 12.77 10.11 -18.96
C ASP A 73 11.49 10.97 -19.05
N PHE A 74 11.63 12.27 -18.86
CA PHE A 74 10.53 13.25 -18.90
C PHE A 74 10.51 13.94 -20.27
N LYS A 75 9.94 13.22 -21.25
CA LYS A 75 9.94 13.55 -22.70
C LYS A 75 9.76 15.04 -23.06
N SER A 76 8.89 15.77 -22.36
CA SER A 76 8.51 17.16 -22.71
C SER A 76 8.31 18.08 -21.51
N ASP A 77 8.62 17.64 -20.30
CA ASP A 77 8.25 18.36 -19.07
C ASP A 77 9.26 18.13 -17.92
N ASN A 78 10.54 17.93 -18.23
CA ASN A 78 11.61 17.85 -17.24
C ASN A 78 11.90 19.23 -16.63
N SER A 79 12.14 19.28 -15.33
CA SER A 79 12.65 20.47 -14.64
C SER A 79 13.42 20.05 -13.39
N MET A 80 14.19 20.97 -12.81
CA MET A 80 14.90 20.72 -11.57
C MET A 80 13.94 20.32 -10.43
N GLU A 81 12.82 21.03 -10.29
CA GLU A 81 11.81 20.77 -9.26
C GLU A 81 11.14 19.41 -9.46
N LYS A 82 10.86 19.06 -10.72
CA LYS A 82 10.22 17.78 -11.05
C LYS A 82 11.16 16.62 -10.77
N CYS A 83 12.40 16.68 -11.26
CA CYS A 83 13.38 15.62 -11.03
C CYS A 83 13.66 15.44 -9.54
N ARG A 84 13.93 16.54 -8.81
CA ARG A 84 14.07 16.52 -7.36
C ARG A 84 12.88 15.85 -6.69
N SER A 85 11.65 16.29 -7.01
CA SER A 85 10.44 15.78 -6.35
C SER A 85 10.29 14.26 -6.55
N HIS A 86 10.58 13.76 -7.76
CA HIS A 86 10.55 12.32 -8.03
C HIS A 86 11.60 11.53 -7.24
N CYS A 87 12.86 12.00 -7.19
CA CYS A 87 13.91 11.34 -6.42
C CYS A 87 13.70 11.44 -4.89
N TYR A 88 13.24 12.59 -4.40
CA TYR A 88 12.89 12.80 -2.98
C TYR A 88 11.72 11.91 -2.55
N ARG A 89 10.66 11.82 -3.36
CA ARG A 89 9.53 10.89 -3.14
C ARG A 89 9.98 9.45 -3.03
N ALA A 90 10.91 9.04 -3.90
CA ALA A 90 11.52 7.71 -3.90
C ALA A 90 12.58 7.51 -2.80
N GLY A 91 12.90 8.54 -2.01
CA GLY A 91 13.75 8.47 -0.84
C GLY A 91 15.25 8.53 -1.10
N PHE A 92 15.68 9.00 -2.28
CA PHE A 92 17.09 9.13 -2.66
C PHE A 92 17.73 10.44 -2.16
N ILE A 93 19.02 10.40 -1.80
CA ILE A 93 19.79 11.58 -1.35
C ILE A 93 20.06 12.56 -2.49
N TYR A 94 20.38 12.04 -3.67
CA TYR A 94 20.79 12.81 -4.84
C TYR A 94 19.77 12.69 -5.98
N TYR A 95 19.66 13.76 -6.75
CA TYR A 95 19.09 13.74 -8.09
C TYR A 95 20.08 14.34 -9.08
N GLY A 96 20.03 13.90 -10.33
CA GLY A 96 20.89 14.35 -11.40
C GLY A 96 20.09 14.65 -12.67
N LEU A 97 20.50 15.66 -13.42
CA LEU A 97 19.88 16.05 -14.69
C LEU A 97 20.85 15.81 -15.85
N GLU A 98 20.38 15.19 -16.93
CA GLU A 98 21.17 14.91 -18.14
C GLU A 98 20.32 15.07 -19.41
N PHE A 99 20.96 15.43 -20.52
CA PHE A 99 20.39 15.43 -21.87
C PHE A 99 19.01 16.12 -22.00
N GLY A 100 18.76 17.16 -21.19
CA GLY A 100 17.53 17.98 -21.21
C GLY A 100 16.28 17.31 -20.60
N ARG A 101 16.16 15.99 -20.70
CA ARG A 101 14.95 15.20 -20.34
C ARG A 101 15.18 14.07 -19.35
N GLU A 102 16.42 13.63 -19.18
CA GLU A 102 16.77 12.50 -18.32
C GLU A 102 16.98 13.00 -16.87
N CYS A 103 16.50 12.20 -15.92
CA CYS A 103 16.53 12.51 -14.49
C CYS A 103 16.96 11.27 -13.72
N PHE A 104 18.10 11.33 -13.05
CA PHE A 104 18.68 10.24 -12.29
C PHE A 104 18.52 10.44 -10.79
N CYS A 105 18.45 9.35 -10.04
CA CYS A 105 18.39 9.35 -8.59
C CYS A 105 19.41 8.36 -8.02
N GLY A 106 20.01 8.68 -6.87
CA GLY A 106 20.93 7.77 -6.19
C GLY A 106 21.30 8.23 -4.79
N ASP A 107 21.99 7.35 -4.06
CA ASP A 107 22.45 7.60 -2.68
C ASP A 107 23.97 7.68 -2.57
N THR A 108 24.68 7.23 -3.60
CA THR A 108 26.15 7.22 -3.69
C THR A 108 26.59 7.90 -4.97
N LEU A 109 27.72 8.61 -4.91
CA LEU A 109 28.32 9.31 -6.03
C LEU A 109 29.84 9.06 -5.99
N SER A 110 30.39 8.49 -7.05
CA SER A 110 31.79 8.02 -7.10
C SER A 110 32.38 8.17 -8.51
N LYS A 111 32.09 9.29 -9.18
CA LYS A 111 32.59 9.64 -10.52
C LYS A 111 33.52 10.84 -10.47
N PRO A 112 34.43 10.99 -11.46
CA PRO A 112 35.21 12.20 -11.58
C PRO A 112 34.29 13.40 -11.87
N THR A 113 34.66 14.55 -11.31
CA THR A 113 34.05 15.84 -11.64
C THR A 113 34.50 16.30 -13.02
N LEU A 114 33.58 16.85 -13.80
CA LEU A 114 33.85 17.51 -15.07
C LEU A 114 33.83 19.04 -14.92
N ASP A 115 34.33 19.74 -15.93
CA ASP A 115 34.16 21.19 -16.04
C ASP A 115 32.67 21.55 -16.17
N ASP A 116 32.25 22.60 -15.45
CA ASP A 116 30.85 23.02 -15.33
C ASP A 116 30.20 23.32 -16.69
N SER A 117 30.96 23.75 -17.71
CA SER A 117 30.42 23.98 -19.05
C SER A 117 29.75 22.74 -19.63
N LYS A 118 30.26 21.53 -19.33
CA LYS A 118 29.71 20.26 -19.82
C LYS A 118 28.29 19.98 -19.32
N CYS A 119 27.93 20.50 -18.15
CA CYS A 119 26.59 20.33 -17.59
C CYS A 119 25.60 21.46 -17.96
N THR A 120 26.04 22.42 -18.79
CA THR A 120 25.21 23.54 -19.27
C THR A 120 24.87 23.46 -20.76
N GLU A 121 25.11 22.31 -21.39
CA GLU A 121 24.87 22.08 -22.82
C GLU A 121 23.36 21.99 -23.15
N TYR A 122 22.56 21.31 -22.33
CA TYR A 122 21.13 21.11 -22.58
C TYR A 122 20.24 21.94 -21.65
N ARG A 123 19.17 22.51 -22.21
CA ARG A 123 18.08 23.14 -21.46
C ARG A 123 17.03 22.09 -21.04
N CYS A 124 16.38 22.31 -19.91
CA CYS A 124 15.34 21.41 -19.42
C CYS A 124 14.09 21.45 -20.31
N SER A 125 13.54 20.28 -20.68
CA SER A 125 12.42 20.19 -21.63
C SER A 125 11.12 20.86 -21.15
N GLY A 126 10.91 20.97 -19.85
CA GLY A 126 9.78 21.67 -19.22
C GLY A 126 10.09 23.06 -18.67
N ASN A 127 11.35 23.52 -18.71
CA ASN A 127 11.74 24.86 -18.27
C ASN A 127 13.03 25.32 -18.97
N SER A 128 12.90 26.06 -20.07
CA SER A 128 14.03 26.53 -20.89
C SER A 128 14.99 27.47 -20.16
N SER A 129 14.58 28.07 -19.03
CA SER A 129 15.46 28.89 -18.19
C SER A 129 16.49 28.06 -17.41
N GLN A 130 16.24 26.76 -17.22
CA GLN A 130 17.09 25.85 -16.46
C GLN A 130 18.00 25.01 -17.37
N PHE A 131 19.18 24.64 -16.86
CA PHE A 131 20.05 23.64 -17.47
C PHE A 131 19.74 22.24 -16.91
N CYS A 132 19.82 21.24 -17.79
CA CYS A 132 19.57 19.84 -17.49
C CYS A 132 20.71 18.96 -18.04
N GLY A 133 21.95 19.28 -17.65
CA GLY A 133 23.16 18.50 -17.93
C GLY A 133 23.69 18.58 -19.36
N GLY A 134 24.59 17.65 -19.66
CA GLY A 134 25.26 17.43 -20.95
C GLY A 134 24.84 16.12 -21.64
N PHE A 135 25.61 15.72 -22.65
CA PHE A 135 25.41 14.45 -23.37
C PHE A 135 25.89 13.19 -22.60
N ASN A 136 26.98 13.32 -21.85
CA ASN A 136 27.62 12.30 -20.98
C ASN A 136 28.07 12.97 -19.65
N ALA A 137 27.29 13.96 -19.19
CA ALA A 137 27.65 14.81 -18.08
C ALA A 137 26.39 15.13 -17.27
N VAL A 138 26.32 14.58 -16.06
CA VAL A 138 25.15 14.73 -15.19
C VAL A 138 25.40 15.82 -14.16
N GLU A 139 24.49 16.78 -14.09
CA GLU A 139 24.51 17.84 -13.08
C GLU A 139 23.80 17.34 -11.83
N VAL A 140 24.52 17.19 -10.72
CA VAL A 140 24.03 16.51 -9.50
C VAL A 140 23.73 17.49 -8.38
N PHE A 141 22.58 17.28 -7.74
CA PHE A 141 22.06 18.08 -6.64
C PHE A 141 21.56 17.19 -5.49
N ARG A 142 21.49 17.76 -4.29
CA ARG A 142 20.87 17.15 -3.10
C ARG A 142 19.34 17.32 -3.13
N THR A 143 18.61 16.27 -2.73
CA THR A 143 17.13 16.30 -2.65
C THR A 143 16.59 17.01 -1.40
N GLY A 144 17.43 17.23 -0.39
CA GLY A 144 17.03 17.62 0.96
C GLY A 144 17.00 16.46 1.97
N LEU A 145 17.51 15.27 1.61
CA LEU A 145 17.77 14.17 2.56
C LEU A 145 19.26 14.14 2.93
N LYS A 146 19.58 13.86 4.21
CA LYS A 146 20.97 13.74 4.69
C LYS A 146 21.57 12.37 4.35
N GLU A 147 20.79 11.33 4.63
CA GLU A 147 21.17 9.92 4.63
C GLU A 147 20.15 9.03 3.87
N PRO A 148 20.55 7.86 3.35
CA PRO A 148 19.63 6.95 2.68
C PRO A 148 18.77 6.25 3.73
N HIS A 149 17.53 6.67 3.88
CA HIS A 149 16.67 6.19 4.96
C HIS A 149 16.12 4.78 4.68
N LEU A 150 16.91 3.78 5.03
CA LEU A 150 16.50 2.38 5.12
C LEU A 150 15.93 2.12 6.51
N MET A 151 14.68 1.65 6.61
CA MET A 151 14.16 1.19 7.90
C MET A 151 15.01 0.01 8.40
N PRO A 152 15.63 0.08 9.59
CA PRO A 152 16.39 -1.04 10.12
C PRO A 152 15.47 -2.23 10.36
N LYS A 153 15.84 -3.41 9.88
CA LYS A 153 15.04 -4.62 10.08
C LYS A 153 15.09 -5.03 11.55
N ALA A 154 13.95 -5.43 12.09
CA ALA A 154 13.90 -6.09 13.39
C ALA A 154 14.82 -7.33 13.37
N LYS A 155 15.51 -7.56 14.49
CA LYS A 155 16.15 -8.83 14.83
C LYS A 155 15.25 -9.57 15.81
N TYR A 156 15.30 -10.90 15.79
CA TYR A 156 14.68 -11.71 16.84
C TYR A 156 15.41 -11.43 18.16
N MET A 157 14.66 -11.36 19.26
CA MET A 157 15.16 -11.09 20.60
C MET A 157 14.96 -12.33 21.45
N GLU A 158 15.96 -12.75 22.22
CA GLU A 158 15.82 -13.92 23.09
C GLU A 158 15.14 -13.55 24.42
N THR A 159 14.42 -14.51 25.01
CA THR A 159 13.65 -14.29 26.25
C THR A 159 14.53 -14.15 27.50
N ASN A 160 15.80 -14.54 27.42
CA ASN A 160 16.85 -14.39 28.43
C ASN A 160 17.46 -12.96 28.47
N GLU A 161 17.31 -12.16 27.41
CA GLU A 161 17.84 -10.78 27.32
C GLU A 161 16.99 -9.76 28.11
N VAL A 162 15.91 -10.22 28.74
CA VAL A 162 14.89 -9.36 29.35
C VAL A 162 15.26 -8.99 30.80
N ASP A 163 15.65 -7.73 31.03
CA ASP A 163 15.75 -7.16 32.39
C ASP A 163 14.38 -7.25 33.09
N GLU A 164 14.34 -7.91 34.25
CA GLU A 164 13.15 -8.06 35.10
C GLU A 164 12.46 -6.72 35.40
N LYS A 165 13.22 -5.62 35.51
CA LYS A 165 12.71 -4.27 35.81
C LYS A 165 11.95 -3.62 34.64
N SER A 166 12.17 -4.08 33.41
CA SER A 166 11.52 -3.49 32.24
C SER A 166 10.02 -3.82 32.21
N ARG A 167 9.16 -2.86 31.87
CA ARG A 167 7.70 -3.05 31.88
C ARG A 167 7.25 -4.01 30.78
N ARG A 168 6.44 -5.02 31.14
CA ARG A 168 5.75 -5.89 30.16
C ARG A 168 4.77 -5.06 29.31
N PRO A 169 4.81 -5.16 27.97
CA PRO A 169 3.93 -4.37 27.10
C PRO A 169 2.49 -4.88 27.12
N ARG A 170 1.53 -3.95 27.12
CA ARG A 170 0.10 -4.23 26.95
C ARG A 170 -0.29 -4.10 25.48
N ILE A 171 -0.87 -5.16 24.92
CA ILE A 171 -1.23 -5.22 23.50
C ILE A 171 -2.74 -5.01 23.32
N LEU A 172 -3.12 -4.14 22.39
CA LEU A 172 -4.47 -4.01 21.84
C LEU A 172 -4.54 -4.77 20.51
N PHE A 173 -5.13 -5.96 20.56
CA PHE A 173 -5.44 -6.75 19.37
C PHE A 173 -6.71 -6.24 18.71
N LEU A 174 -6.57 -5.68 17.51
CA LEU A 174 -7.67 -5.26 16.65
C LEU A 174 -8.00 -6.39 15.67
N LEU A 175 -9.03 -7.18 15.98
CA LEU A 175 -9.52 -8.25 15.12
C LEU A 175 -10.59 -7.72 14.16
N GLN A 176 -10.36 -7.91 12.87
CA GLN A 176 -11.18 -7.43 11.76
C GLN A 176 -11.76 -8.65 11.05
N LEU A 177 -12.97 -9.02 11.45
CA LEU A 177 -13.57 -10.31 11.11
C LEU A 177 -14.53 -10.19 9.93
N ASN A 178 -14.28 -10.99 8.90
CA ASN A 178 -15.18 -11.22 7.77
C ASN A 178 -15.48 -12.72 7.62
N GLY A 179 -16.45 -13.05 6.76
CA GLY A 179 -16.85 -14.43 6.50
C GLY A 179 -17.56 -15.12 7.67
N ARG A 180 -17.41 -16.45 7.73
CA ARG A 180 -18.21 -17.35 8.59
C ARG A 180 -17.40 -18.27 9.49
N ASN A 181 -16.07 -18.15 9.50
CA ASN A 181 -15.17 -19.11 10.17
C ASN A 181 -15.02 -18.85 11.68
N GLU A 182 -16.15 -18.80 12.39
CA GLU A 182 -16.23 -18.45 13.81
C GLU A 182 -15.38 -19.37 14.71
N ARG A 183 -15.32 -20.67 14.37
CA ARG A 183 -14.49 -21.65 15.08
C ARG A 183 -12.99 -21.36 14.95
N GLN A 184 -12.53 -20.88 13.79
CA GLN A 184 -11.13 -20.48 13.60
C GLN A 184 -10.79 -19.23 14.42
N VAL A 185 -11.71 -18.27 14.51
CA VAL A 185 -11.54 -17.08 15.38
C VAL A 185 -11.44 -17.50 16.85
N LYS A 186 -12.21 -18.50 17.30
CA LYS A 186 -12.07 -19.08 18.65
C LYS A 186 -10.70 -19.71 18.89
N ARG A 187 -10.14 -20.47 17.93
CA ARG A 187 -8.77 -21.01 18.04
C ARG A 187 -7.73 -19.89 18.14
N LEU A 188 -7.82 -18.90 17.24
CA LEU A 188 -6.95 -17.72 17.25
C LEU A 188 -6.99 -16.98 18.60
N LEU A 189 -8.18 -16.74 19.14
CA LEU A 189 -8.36 -16.12 20.45
C LEU A 189 -7.79 -16.98 21.58
N LYS A 190 -7.96 -18.31 21.56
CA LYS A 190 -7.37 -19.21 22.57
C LYS A 190 -5.85 -19.08 22.63
N VAL A 191 -5.18 -19.03 21.47
CA VAL A 191 -3.71 -18.87 21.39
C VAL A 191 -3.29 -17.48 21.86
N LEU A 192 -3.95 -16.42 21.39
CA LEU A 192 -3.61 -15.03 21.72
C LEU A 192 -4.08 -14.57 23.10
N TYR A 193 -4.90 -15.33 23.83
CA TYR A 193 -5.50 -14.81 25.05
C TYR A 193 -4.48 -14.61 26.17
N SER A 194 -4.58 -13.45 26.81
CA SER A 194 -3.99 -13.09 28.09
C SER A 194 -4.90 -12.06 28.78
N PRO A 195 -5.17 -12.18 30.09
CA PRO A 195 -5.92 -11.15 30.82
C PRO A 195 -5.16 -9.82 30.94
N TYR A 196 -3.87 -9.78 30.55
CA TYR A 196 -3.04 -8.56 30.50
C TYR A 196 -3.23 -7.74 29.22
N HIS A 197 -4.05 -8.21 28.28
CA HIS A 197 -4.20 -7.63 26.94
C HIS A 197 -5.65 -7.24 26.62
N TYR A 198 -5.78 -6.44 25.57
CA TYR A 198 -7.03 -5.87 25.10
C TYR A 198 -7.43 -6.43 23.74
N TYR A 199 -8.74 -6.61 23.53
CA TYR A 199 -9.28 -7.22 22.32
C TYR A 199 -10.42 -6.36 21.79
N TYR A 200 -10.18 -5.66 20.69
CA TYR A 200 -11.16 -4.86 19.95
C TYR A 200 -11.62 -5.66 18.74
N ILE A 201 -12.90 -5.98 18.66
CA ILE A 201 -13.41 -6.90 17.64
C ILE A 201 -14.43 -6.17 16.77
N HIS A 202 -14.00 -5.89 15.54
CA HIS A 202 -14.83 -5.34 14.48
C HIS A 202 -15.31 -6.48 13.58
N VAL A 203 -16.62 -6.63 13.41
CA VAL A 203 -17.23 -7.59 12.49
C VAL A 203 -17.89 -6.85 11.34
N ASP A 204 -17.59 -7.24 10.09
CA ASP A 204 -18.23 -6.66 8.90
C ASP A 204 -19.75 -6.69 9.03
N GLN A 205 -20.40 -5.55 8.79
CA GLN A 205 -21.86 -5.36 8.96
C GLN A 205 -22.74 -6.38 8.22
N ARG A 206 -22.20 -7.06 7.19
CA ARG A 206 -22.87 -8.14 6.43
C ARG A 206 -22.87 -9.48 7.16
N GLN A 207 -21.92 -9.72 8.07
CA GLN A 207 -21.64 -11.03 8.66
C GLN A 207 -22.36 -11.21 10.01
N LEU A 208 -23.70 -11.14 9.99
CA LEU A 208 -24.52 -11.29 11.19
C LEU A 208 -24.25 -12.61 11.94
N TYR A 209 -23.97 -13.70 11.21
CA TYR A 209 -23.58 -14.99 11.81
C TYR A 209 -22.31 -14.89 12.67
N MET A 210 -21.25 -14.28 12.14
CA MET A 210 -20.00 -14.06 12.88
C MET A 210 -20.23 -13.18 14.10
N LEU A 211 -21.00 -12.09 13.95
CA LEU A 211 -21.33 -11.19 15.07
C LEU A 211 -22.08 -11.90 16.19
N THR A 212 -23.05 -12.75 15.85
CA THR A 212 -23.81 -13.54 16.83
C THR A 212 -22.94 -14.59 17.52
N GLY A 213 -22.13 -15.35 16.78
CA GLY A 213 -21.22 -16.35 17.37
C GLY A 213 -20.17 -15.71 18.29
N MET A 214 -19.61 -14.56 17.90
CA MET A 214 -18.75 -13.75 18.78
C MET A 214 -19.49 -13.29 20.04
N ARG A 215 -20.70 -12.71 19.92
CA ARG A 215 -21.50 -12.27 21.08
C ARG A 215 -21.80 -13.42 22.06
N ILE A 216 -22.17 -14.60 21.56
CA ILE A 216 -22.41 -15.80 22.40
C ILE A 216 -21.12 -16.22 23.12
N SER A 217 -20.00 -16.25 22.40
CA SER A 217 -18.68 -16.61 22.97
C SER A 217 -18.29 -15.68 24.12
N PHE A 218 -18.54 -14.37 23.98
CA PHE A 218 -18.25 -13.38 25.02
C PHE A 218 -19.24 -13.37 26.18
N ALA A 219 -20.53 -13.69 25.94
CA ALA A 219 -21.49 -13.89 27.01
C ALA A 219 -21.06 -15.07 27.92
N TYR A 220 -20.70 -16.20 27.32
CA TYR A 220 -20.24 -17.41 28.02
C TYR A 220 -18.96 -17.12 28.85
N CYS A 221 -18.01 -16.39 28.28
CA CYS A 221 -16.79 -15.95 28.96
C CYS A 221 -17.05 -15.10 30.22
N ARG A 222 -18.06 -14.21 30.19
CA ARG A 222 -18.43 -13.37 31.35
C ARG A 222 -19.08 -14.18 32.47
N THR A 223 -19.89 -15.18 32.13
CA THR A 223 -20.60 -16.01 33.12
C THR A 223 -19.73 -17.09 33.77
N CYS A 224 -18.70 -17.59 33.08
CA CYS A 224 -17.82 -18.64 33.60
C CYS A 224 -16.62 -18.12 34.42
N GLY A 225 -16.45 -16.81 34.57
CA GLY A 225 -15.31 -16.20 35.30
C GLY A 225 -13.93 -16.41 34.65
N THR A 226 -13.85 -17.15 33.55
CA THR A 226 -12.60 -17.61 32.92
C THR A 226 -11.89 -16.54 32.09
N PHE A 227 -12.56 -15.43 31.74
CA PHE A 227 -11.99 -14.39 30.87
C PHE A 227 -12.51 -12.98 31.26
N PRO A 228 -11.82 -12.21 32.13
CA PRO A 228 -12.16 -10.81 32.43
C PRO A 228 -11.71 -9.88 31.29
N VAL A 229 -12.27 -10.07 30.09
CA VAL A 229 -11.84 -9.30 28.91
C VAL A 229 -12.50 -7.91 28.89
N LYS A 230 -11.69 -6.87 29.06
CA LYS A 230 -12.06 -5.50 28.72
C LYS A 230 -12.12 -5.38 27.20
N GLN A 231 -13.32 -5.15 26.64
CA GLN A 231 -13.59 -5.28 25.20
C GLN A 231 -14.47 -4.15 24.67
N LEU A 232 -14.31 -3.87 23.38
CA LEU A 232 -15.37 -3.28 22.56
C LEU A 232 -15.78 -4.24 21.45
N LEU A 233 -17.09 -4.44 21.32
CA LEU A 233 -17.74 -4.92 20.11
C LEU A 233 -18.39 -3.71 19.46
N SER A 234 -17.89 -3.28 18.30
CA SER A 234 -18.43 -2.15 17.54
C SER A 234 -19.11 -2.63 16.26
N ARG A 235 -20.38 -2.29 16.07
CA ARG A 235 -21.05 -2.33 14.77
C ARG A 235 -21.17 -0.92 14.19
N ASP A 236 -21.09 -0.78 12.86
CA ASP A 236 -21.36 0.45 12.09
C ASP A 236 -22.73 1.14 12.38
N GLN A 237 -23.60 0.50 13.16
CA GLN A 237 -24.96 0.96 13.45
C GLN A 237 -25.29 1.00 14.96
N ASP A 238 -24.32 0.80 15.86
CA ASP A 238 -24.59 0.83 17.31
C ASP A 238 -24.80 2.28 17.80
N LYS A 239 -26.00 2.80 17.55
CA LYS A 239 -26.60 3.86 18.35
C LYS A 239 -26.95 3.27 19.72
N SER A 240 -26.13 3.57 20.73
CA SER A 240 -26.54 3.42 22.13
C SER A 240 -26.87 4.81 22.71
N PRO A 241 -27.94 4.98 23.51
CA PRO A 241 -28.71 6.23 23.47
C PRO A 241 -28.17 7.41 24.29
N ASN A 242 -27.11 7.22 25.09
CA ASN A 242 -26.80 8.13 26.21
C ASN A 242 -25.56 9.03 26.02
N PHE A 243 -25.00 9.17 24.81
CA PHE A 243 -23.98 10.19 24.52
C PHE A 243 -24.22 10.90 23.17
N MET A 244 -25.08 11.91 23.23
CA MET A 244 -25.08 13.07 22.32
C MET A 244 -23.73 13.81 22.43
N THR A 245 -23.21 14.55 21.44
CA THR A 245 -23.72 14.98 20.11
C THR A 245 -22.53 15.31 19.19
N ASN A 246 -22.79 15.48 17.89
CA ASN A 246 -21.88 16.07 16.89
C ASN A 246 -20.61 15.29 16.50
N LEU A 247 -20.79 14.23 15.70
CA LEU A 247 -19.89 14.00 14.56
C LEU A 247 -20.72 13.79 13.29
N HIS A 248 -20.35 14.47 12.21
CA HIS A 248 -21.13 14.52 10.96
C HIS A 248 -21.13 13.18 10.20
N SER A 249 -22.21 12.95 9.45
CA SER A 249 -22.38 11.97 8.37
C SER A 249 -22.16 10.48 8.70
N TYR A 250 -23.29 9.76 8.77
CA TYR A 250 -23.38 8.36 8.31
C TYR A 250 -22.66 8.18 6.96
N VAL A 251 -21.81 7.17 6.81
CA VAL A 251 -21.46 6.67 5.48
C VAL A 251 -21.41 5.14 5.42
N LYS A 252 -22.16 4.59 4.46
CA LYS A 252 -22.03 3.18 4.04
C LYS A 252 -20.77 3.06 3.18
N GLN A 253 -19.63 2.74 3.80
CA GLN A 253 -18.32 2.62 3.13
C GLN A 253 -17.59 1.34 3.56
N LYS A 254 -17.46 0.39 2.64
CA LYS A 254 -16.87 -0.95 2.78
C LYS A 254 -15.41 -1.06 2.34
N PHE A 255 -14.82 -0.05 1.71
CA PHE A 255 -13.44 -0.08 1.19
C PHE A 255 -12.48 0.84 1.93
N TYR A 256 -12.96 1.98 2.44
CA TYR A 256 -12.16 2.77 3.40
C TYR A 256 -12.08 2.11 4.79
N HIS A 257 -12.77 0.98 4.98
CA HIS A 257 -12.91 0.27 6.25
C HIS A 257 -11.59 0.16 7.01
N LEU A 258 -10.50 -0.36 6.44
CA LEU A 258 -9.30 -0.62 7.24
C LEU A 258 -8.71 0.65 7.90
N LYS A 259 -8.65 1.77 7.18
CA LYS A 259 -8.18 3.06 7.73
C LYS A 259 -9.14 3.60 8.79
N ILE A 260 -10.44 3.48 8.54
CA ILE A 260 -11.50 3.97 9.44
C ILE A 260 -11.56 3.11 10.71
N ILE A 261 -11.52 1.79 10.61
CA ILE A 261 -11.54 0.84 11.73
C ILE A 261 -10.29 1.02 12.60
N LEU A 262 -9.10 1.20 12.00
CA LEU A 262 -7.88 1.54 12.76
C LEU A 262 -8.06 2.87 13.50
N ALA A 263 -8.50 3.94 12.82
CA ALA A 263 -8.69 5.24 13.46
C ALA A 263 -9.77 5.24 14.56
N ASP A 264 -10.86 4.48 14.38
CA ASP A 264 -11.94 4.29 15.35
C ASP A 264 -11.47 3.49 16.57
N ALA A 265 -10.76 2.37 16.36
CA ALA A 265 -10.19 1.57 17.43
C ALA A 265 -9.16 2.36 18.25
N ILE A 266 -8.28 3.13 17.60
CA ILE A 266 -7.34 4.05 18.27
C ILE A 266 -8.13 5.09 19.08
N ARG A 267 -9.04 5.84 18.44
CA ARG A 267 -9.80 6.92 19.10
C ARG A 267 -10.60 6.42 20.31
N ARG A 268 -11.33 5.31 20.17
CA ARG A 268 -12.18 4.75 21.24
C ARG A 268 -11.38 4.13 22.37
N SER A 269 -10.29 3.43 22.07
CA SER A 269 -9.47 2.82 23.12
C SER A 269 -8.76 3.87 23.98
N ILE A 270 -8.33 4.99 23.39
CA ILE A 270 -7.73 6.12 24.13
C ILE A 270 -8.81 6.86 24.95
N SER A 271 -9.99 7.10 24.39
CA SER A 271 -11.06 7.85 25.08
C SER A 271 -11.74 7.08 26.23
N MET A 272 -11.46 5.78 26.38
CA MET A 272 -12.06 4.93 27.42
C MET A 272 -11.03 4.62 28.51
N PRO A 273 -11.16 5.17 29.73
CA PRO A 273 -10.18 4.98 30.81
C PRO A 273 -9.85 3.51 31.13
N THR A 274 -10.80 2.61 30.88
CA THR A 274 -10.62 1.17 31.10
C THR A 274 -9.71 0.50 30.06
N LEU A 275 -9.61 1.06 28.84
CA LEU A 275 -8.79 0.55 27.73
C LEU A 275 -7.54 1.42 27.48
N SER A 276 -7.48 2.64 28.02
CA SER A 276 -6.52 3.69 27.63
C SER A 276 -5.07 3.50 28.09
N ASP A 277 -4.63 2.28 28.45
CA ASP A 277 -3.29 2.01 28.95
C ASP A 277 -2.51 0.91 28.19
N TRP A 278 -2.97 0.59 26.96
CA TRP A 278 -2.19 -0.22 26.01
C TRP A 278 -0.92 0.52 25.55
N ASP A 279 0.10 -0.25 25.17
CA ASP A 279 1.40 0.24 24.70
C ASP A 279 1.56 0.00 23.17
N TYR A 280 0.97 -1.09 22.64
CA TYR A 280 1.00 -1.45 21.22
C TYR A 280 -0.37 -1.84 20.64
N LEU A 281 -0.65 -1.46 19.39
CA LEU A 281 -1.81 -1.93 18.61
C LEU A 281 -1.36 -2.91 17.51
N ILE A 282 -2.03 -4.06 17.40
CA ILE A 282 -1.78 -5.09 16.37
C ILE A 282 -3.08 -5.41 15.63
N ASN A 283 -3.11 -5.25 14.29
CA ASN A 283 -4.28 -5.65 13.49
C ASN A 283 -4.22 -7.12 13.04
N LEU A 284 -5.36 -7.82 13.05
CA LEU A 284 -5.52 -9.23 12.71
C LEU A 284 -6.81 -9.47 11.91
N SER A 285 -6.81 -10.42 10.97
CA SER A 285 -8.02 -10.97 10.36
C SER A 285 -8.37 -12.35 10.96
N GLU A 286 -9.53 -12.90 10.60
CA GLU A 286 -9.89 -14.30 10.89
C GLU A 286 -8.93 -15.35 10.29
N SER A 287 -8.04 -14.93 9.39
CA SER A 287 -7.10 -15.78 8.65
C SER A 287 -5.63 -15.61 9.06
N ASP A 288 -5.34 -14.78 10.06
CA ASP A 288 -4.03 -14.68 10.68
C ASP A 288 -3.90 -15.72 11.80
N PHE A 289 -2.70 -16.26 12.01
CA PHE A 289 -2.45 -17.19 13.12
C PHE A 289 -1.02 -17.04 13.67
N PRO A 290 -0.81 -17.06 15.00
CA PRO A 290 0.53 -17.08 15.58
C PRO A 290 1.32 -18.33 15.19
N VAL A 291 2.64 -18.18 15.07
CA VAL A 291 3.59 -19.28 14.79
C VAL A 291 4.78 -19.27 15.76
N LEU A 292 4.87 -18.24 16.59
CA LEU A 292 5.72 -18.12 17.78
C LEU A 292 4.80 -17.82 18.98
N THR A 293 5.29 -18.01 20.20
CA THR A 293 4.46 -17.85 21.41
C THR A 293 4.22 -16.38 21.73
N LEU A 294 3.15 -16.12 22.50
CA LEU A 294 2.83 -14.77 22.94
C LEU A 294 3.97 -14.16 23.78
N ASN A 295 4.71 -14.97 24.54
CA ASN A 295 5.84 -14.52 25.36
C ASN A 295 7.02 -14.02 24.49
N GLU A 296 7.32 -14.69 23.38
CA GLU A 296 8.34 -14.21 22.42
C GLU A 296 7.91 -12.91 21.74
N LEU A 297 6.62 -12.78 21.38
CA LEU A 297 6.08 -11.54 20.81
C LEU A 297 6.14 -10.38 21.81
N GLU A 298 5.74 -10.60 23.06
CA GLU A 298 5.87 -9.61 24.12
C GLU A 298 7.34 -9.22 24.36
N THR A 299 8.27 -10.18 24.33
CA THR A 299 9.72 -9.95 24.45
C THR A 299 10.24 -9.05 23.33
N GLN A 300 9.87 -9.34 22.08
CA GLN A 300 10.22 -8.51 20.91
C GLN A 300 9.78 -7.05 21.07
N LEU A 301 8.57 -6.83 21.59
CA LEU A 301 8.04 -5.48 21.85
C LEU A 301 8.73 -4.82 23.05
N ARG A 302 8.93 -5.56 24.15
CA ARG A 302 9.57 -5.11 25.40
C ARG A 302 11.00 -4.62 25.20
N LEU A 303 11.78 -5.32 24.37
CA LEU A 303 13.17 -4.98 24.05
C LEU A 303 13.30 -3.94 22.90
N ASN A 304 12.18 -3.48 22.33
CA ASN A 304 12.14 -2.41 21.32
C ASN A 304 11.09 -1.33 21.71
N PRO A 305 11.24 -0.69 22.88
CA PRO A 305 10.28 0.31 23.36
C PRO A 305 10.17 1.49 22.39
N GLY A 306 8.96 2.01 22.21
CA GLY A 306 8.69 3.13 21.29
C GLY A 306 8.77 2.78 19.79
N LYS A 307 9.16 1.56 19.41
CA LYS A 307 9.32 1.16 18.00
C LYS A 307 8.06 0.55 17.40
N SER A 308 7.58 1.11 16.29
CA SER A 308 6.53 0.51 15.45
C SER A 308 7.14 -0.41 14.38
N TYR A 309 6.36 -1.36 13.87
CA TYR A 309 6.81 -2.41 12.95
C TYR A 309 5.99 -2.34 11.66
N MET A 310 6.65 -1.99 10.56
CA MET A 310 6.04 -1.88 9.23
C MET A 310 6.97 -2.45 8.17
N SER A 311 6.42 -3.28 7.28
CA SER A 311 7.15 -3.80 6.13
C SER A 311 6.92 -2.86 4.95
N SER A 312 8.01 -2.33 4.38
CA SER A 312 8.03 -1.61 3.11
C SER A 312 8.31 -2.59 1.96
N HIS A 313 7.84 -2.27 0.75
CA HIS A 313 8.25 -2.96 -0.48
C HIS A 313 9.76 -2.87 -0.77
N GLY A 314 10.46 -1.93 -0.12
CA GLY A 314 11.87 -1.63 -0.34
C GLY A 314 12.11 -0.81 -1.59
N TYR A 315 13.30 -0.21 -1.67
CA TYR A 315 13.74 0.67 -2.76
C TYR A 315 13.84 -0.05 -4.12
N ASN A 316 12.70 -0.30 -4.79
CA ASN A 316 12.63 -0.44 -6.26
C ASN A 316 11.21 -0.46 -6.89
N THR A 317 10.30 0.41 -6.44
CA THR A 317 9.01 0.70 -7.11
C THR A 317 9.16 0.99 -8.61
N ALA A 318 10.31 1.54 -9.01
CA ALA A 318 10.52 2.06 -10.35
C ALA A 318 11.22 1.06 -11.30
N ARG A 319 12.21 0.27 -10.84
CA ARG A 319 12.85 -0.81 -11.63
C ARG A 319 11.96 -2.04 -11.82
N PHE A 320 10.85 -2.14 -11.08
CA PHE A 320 9.77 -3.10 -11.35
C PHE A 320 9.13 -2.89 -12.73
N ILE A 321 9.04 -1.64 -13.20
CA ILE A 321 8.39 -1.26 -14.46
C ILE A 321 9.25 -1.65 -15.68
N GLN A 322 10.58 -1.58 -15.55
CA GLN A 322 11.54 -1.80 -16.66
C GLN A 322 11.77 -3.29 -17.00
N LYS A 323 11.31 -4.23 -16.17
CA LYS A 323 11.66 -5.66 -16.26
C LYS A 323 10.89 -6.49 -17.31
N GLN A 324 10.01 -5.88 -18.11
CA GLN A 324 9.10 -6.59 -19.03
C GLN A 324 9.65 -6.84 -20.46
N GLY A 325 10.89 -6.45 -20.77
CA GLY A 325 11.59 -6.95 -21.96
C GLY A 325 11.18 -6.40 -23.33
N PHE A 326 10.40 -5.31 -23.39
CA PHE A 326 9.96 -4.65 -24.64
C PHE A 326 11.08 -4.24 -25.61
N ASP A 327 12.32 -4.06 -25.11
CA ASP A 327 13.51 -3.71 -25.89
C ASP A 327 14.01 -4.85 -26.80
N PHE A 328 13.41 -6.03 -26.76
CA PHE A 328 13.88 -7.22 -27.49
C PHE A 328 12.85 -7.74 -28.50
N VAL A 329 13.35 -8.48 -29.49
CA VAL A 329 12.55 -9.16 -30.51
C VAL A 329 12.60 -10.66 -30.25
N PHE A 330 11.44 -11.28 -30.16
CA PHE A 330 11.28 -12.72 -29.95
C PHE A 330 10.53 -13.34 -31.13
N ILE A 331 10.93 -14.55 -31.52
CA ILE A 331 10.25 -15.38 -32.52
C ILE A 331 10.04 -16.78 -31.94
N GLU A 332 8.86 -17.35 -32.18
CA GLU A 332 8.57 -18.75 -31.87
C GLU A 332 9.09 -19.66 -32.99
N CYS A 333 9.87 -20.68 -32.64
CA CYS A 333 10.32 -21.71 -33.57
C CYS A 333 10.56 -23.02 -32.81
N GLU A 334 10.10 -24.15 -33.37
CA GLU A 334 10.29 -25.51 -32.81
C GLU A 334 9.91 -25.61 -31.31
N ASN A 335 8.71 -25.13 -30.96
CA ASN A 335 8.17 -25.08 -29.59
C ASN A 335 9.04 -24.29 -28.58
N ARG A 336 9.87 -23.35 -29.05
CA ARG A 336 10.69 -22.48 -28.22
C ARG A 336 10.62 -21.01 -28.65
N MET A 337 10.54 -20.11 -27.68
CA MET A 337 10.71 -18.68 -27.91
C MET A 337 12.19 -18.32 -27.97
N TRP A 338 12.65 -17.87 -29.12
CA TRP A 338 14.01 -17.43 -29.38
C TRP A 338 14.09 -15.90 -29.33
N ARG A 339 14.93 -15.35 -28.46
CA ARG A 339 15.31 -13.93 -28.52
C ARG A 339 16.32 -13.76 -29.64
N ILE A 340 15.88 -13.19 -30.76
CA ILE A 340 16.71 -13.05 -31.96
C ILE A 340 17.54 -11.76 -31.98
N GLY A 341 17.18 -10.75 -31.19
CA GLY A 341 17.90 -9.48 -31.18
C GLY A 341 17.36 -8.45 -30.20
N LYS A 342 17.96 -7.26 -30.23
CA LYS A 342 17.38 -6.03 -29.66
C LYS A 342 16.51 -5.37 -30.73
N ARG A 343 15.42 -4.71 -30.32
CA ARG A 343 14.57 -3.94 -31.22
C ARG A 343 15.19 -2.56 -31.42
N ASP A 344 15.44 -2.17 -32.67
CA ASP A 344 16.13 -0.91 -32.99
C ASP A 344 15.26 0.32 -32.68
N GLU A 345 13.95 0.22 -32.91
CA GLU A 345 12.99 1.27 -32.55
C GLU A 345 11.65 0.70 -32.07
N PHE A 346 11.06 1.34 -31.06
CA PHE A 346 9.71 1.05 -30.57
C PHE A 346 8.79 2.27 -30.82
N PRO A 347 7.51 2.09 -31.23
CA PRO A 347 6.62 3.20 -31.56
C PRO A 347 6.50 4.27 -30.47
N ARG A 348 7.05 5.47 -30.72
CA ARG A 348 7.24 6.53 -29.70
C ARG A 348 5.94 7.14 -29.17
N ASN A 349 4.86 7.00 -29.95
CA ASN A 349 3.50 7.49 -29.69
C ASN A 349 2.56 6.42 -29.11
N LEU A 350 3.01 5.17 -28.94
CA LEU A 350 2.20 4.10 -28.39
C LEU A 350 2.39 4.00 -26.87
N ARG A 351 1.28 3.98 -26.12
CA ARG A 351 1.27 3.70 -24.68
C ARG A 351 1.06 2.20 -24.45
N ILE A 352 1.96 1.58 -23.71
CA ILE A 352 1.82 0.21 -23.18
C ILE A 352 1.67 0.27 -21.66
N ASP A 353 0.89 -0.65 -21.08
CA ASP A 353 0.82 -0.97 -19.65
C ASP A 353 1.07 -2.53 -19.50
N GLY A 354 1.38 -3.14 -18.32
CA GLY A 354 1.86 -4.57 -18.19
C GLY A 354 1.02 -5.48 -17.25
N GLY A 355 0.72 -6.79 -17.47
CA GLY A 355 -0.61 -7.41 -17.12
C GLY A 355 -0.85 -8.92 -16.84
N SER A 356 -1.84 -9.54 -17.52
CA SER A 356 -2.34 -10.93 -17.29
C SER A 356 -3.07 -11.54 -18.51
N ASP A 357 -2.81 -12.82 -18.79
CA ASP A 357 -3.30 -13.56 -19.98
C ASP A 357 -4.82 -13.77 -20.10
N TRP A 358 -5.59 -13.50 -19.04
CA TRP A 358 -7.03 -13.75 -19.00
C TRP A 358 -7.83 -12.46 -19.18
N ILE A 359 -8.50 -12.33 -20.33
CA ILE A 359 -9.22 -11.12 -20.74
C ILE A 359 -10.73 -11.33 -20.85
N ILE A 360 -11.49 -10.27 -20.54
CA ILE A 360 -12.91 -10.14 -20.87
C ILE A 360 -13.02 -8.85 -21.67
N LEU A 361 -13.48 -8.94 -22.92
CA LEU A 361 -13.61 -7.81 -23.84
C LEU A 361 -15.10 -7.49 -24.07
N HIS A 362 -15.41 -6.21 -24.25
CA HIS A 362 -16.71 -5.79 -24.80
C HIS A 362 -16.76 -6.17 -26.28
N ARG A 363 -17.93 -6.58 -26.80
CA ARG A 363 -18.07 -7.11 -28.17
C ARG A 363 -17.48 -6.16 -29.22
N ASP A 364 -17.92 -4.91 -29.22
CA ASP A 364 -17.51 -3.90 -30.19
C ASP A 364 -15.99 -3.63 -30.12
N PHE A 365 -15.39 -3.75 -28.94
CA PHE A 365 -13.95 -3.62 -28.76
C PHE A 365 -13.18 -4.87 -29.21
N ALA A 366 -13.76 -6.06 -29.05
CA ALA A 366 -13.20 -7.29 -29.61
C ALA A 366 -13.20 -7.23 -31.13
N GLU A 367 -14.33 -6.85 -31.73
CA GLU A 367 -14.51 -6.67 -33.19
C GLU A 367 -13.57 -5.57 -33.73
N TYR A 368 -13.40 -4.44 -33.02
CA TYR A 368 -12.38 -3.44 -33.33
C TYR A 368 -10.94 -3.98 -33.19
N SER A 369 -10.63 -4.75 -32.15
CA SER A 369 -9.26 -5.27 -31.93
C SER A 369 -8.78 -6.27 -32.99
N ILE A 370 -9.72 -6.95 -33.66
CA ILE A 370 -9.47 -7.83 -34.81
C ILE A 370 -9.73 -7.14 -36.15
N SER A 371 -10.19 -5.88 -36.16
CA SER A 371 -10.55 -5.18 -37.39
C SER A 371 -9.35 -4.96 -38.30
N ASP A 372 -9.67 -4.56 -39.52
CA ASP A 372 -8.71 -4.26 -40.57
C ASP A 372 -8.26 -2.79 -40.57
N ASP A 373 -8.60 -2.04 -39.52
CA ASP A 373 -8.15 -0.67 -39.29
C ASP A 373 -6.64 -0.60 -39.01
N GLU A 374 -6.04 0.55 -39.33
CA GLU A 374 -4.59 0.75 -39.32
C GLU A 374 -3.95 0.48 -37.94
N LEU A 375 -4.59 0.95 -36.85
CA LEU A 375 -4.07 0.81 -35.49
C LEU A 375 -4.16 -0.66 -34.99
N PRO A 376 -5.32 -1.34 -35.00
CA PRO A 376 -5.41 -2.78 -34.72
C PRO A 376 -4.43 -3.64 -35.53
N LYS A 377 -4.29 -3.41 -36.84
CA LYS A 377 -3.30 -4.13 -37.67
C LYS A 377 -1.87 -3.94 -37.16
N LYS A 378 -1.43 -2.68 -36.96
CA LYS A 378 -0.07 -2.36 -36.47
C LYS A 378 0.18 -2.93 -35.06
N MET A 379 -0.83 -2.94 -34.20
CA MET A 379 -0.75 -3.54 -32.86
C MET A 379 -0.53 -5.05 -32.92
N ARG A 380 -1.29 -5.79 -33.74
CA ARG A 380 -1.13 -7.26 -33.88
C ARG A 380 0.28 -7.63 -34.37
N THR A 381 0.82 -6.92 -35.37
CA THR A 381 2.19 -7.13 -35.86
C THR A 381 3.25 -6.84 -34.80
N LEU A 382 3.08 -5.77 -34.01
CA LEU A 382 4.02 -5.41 -32.95
C LEU A 382 4.08 -6.47 -31.84
N PHE A 383 2.91 -6.83 -31.30
CA PHE A 383 2.80 -7.76 -30.17
C PHE A 383 3.11 -9.22 -30.53
N GLY A 384 3.01 -9.61 -31.80
CA GLY A 384 3.48 -10.92 -32.28
C GLY A 384 5.01 -11.14 -32.17
N SER A 385 5.77 -10.11 -31.79
CA SER A 385 7.23 -10.18 -31.60
C SER A 385 7.69 -9.89 -30.16
N ILE A 386 6.74 -9.87 -29.21
CA ILE A 386 6.93 -9.57 -27.79
C ILE A 386 6.65 -10.84 -26.97
N ILE A 387 7.49 -11.13 -25.98
CA ILE A 387 7.26 -12.27 -25.08
C ILE A 387 6.10 -11.96 -24.13
N LEU A 388 5.17 -12.92 -23.95
CA LEU A 388 4.00 -12.77 -23.08
C LEU A 388 3.17 -11.50 -23.40
N PRO A 389 2.61 -11.40 -24.63
CA PRO A 389 1.98 -10.16 -25.12
C PRO A 389 0.70 -9.78 -24.36
N VAL A 390 0.04 -10.72 -23.68
CA VAL A 390 -1.19 -10.49 -22.89
C VAL A 390 -0.85 -10.29 -21.39
N GLU A 391 0.16 -11.00 -20.87
CA GLU A 391 0.84 -10.68 -19.61
C GLU A 391 1.56 -9.30 -19.62
N SER A 392 1.44 -8.55 -20.72
CA SER A 392 1.88 -7.17 -20.92
C SER A 392 0.70 -6.16 -21.07
N PHE A 393 -0.26 -6.09 -20.10
CA PHE A 393 -1.37 -5.09 -20.04
C PHE A 393 -1.77 -4.27 -18.73
N PHE A 394 -2.03 -4.81 -17.51
CA PHE A 394 -2.39 -4.00 -16.28
C PHE A 394 -1.88 -4.48 -14.88
N HIS A 395 -0.82 -3.85 -14.34
CA HIS A 395 -0.14 -4.10 -13.04
C HIS A 395 1.14 -3.20 -12.98
N THR A 396 1.59 -2.60 -11.89
CA THR A 396 0.90 -2.18 -10.65
C THR A 396 1.50 -0.86 -10.16
N LYS A 397 0.66 0.09 -9.77
CA LYS A 397 0.95 1.27 -8.93
C LYS A 397 -0.08 1.27 -7.79
N GLN A 398 0.17 1.92 -6.66
CA GLN A 398 -0.86 2.05 -5.61
C GLN A 398 -1.92 3.14 -5.93
N GLY A 399 -2.16 3.38 -7.22
CA GLY A 399 -3.15 4.35 -7.68
C GLY A 399 -2.86 5.82 -7.34
N PHE A 400 -1.68 6.20 -6.81
CA PHE A 400 -1.36 7.59 -6.42
C PHE A 400 -1.60 8.63 -7.53
N ASP A 401 -1.34 8.25 -8.79
CA ASP A 401 -1.59 9.06 -10.00
C ASP A 401 -3.09 9.25 -10.31
N PHE A 402 -4.01 8.69 -9.51
CA PHE A 402 -5.45 8.71 -9.73
C PHE A 402 -6.20 9.15 -8.46
N VAL A 403 -7.48 9.47 -8.64
CA VAL A 403 -8.44 9.74 -7.56
C VAL A 403 -9.46 8.60 -7.50
N PHE A 404 -9.53 7.95 -6.34
CA PHE A 404 -10.46 6.87 -6.04
C PHE A 404 -11.51 7.31 -5.03
N ILE A 405 -12.76 6.95 -5.28
CA ILE A 405 -13.88 7.24 -4.38
C ILE A 405 -14.75 6.01 -4.20
N GLU A 406 -15.09 5.71 -2.95
CA GLU A 406 -16.10 4.70 -2.67
C GLU A 406 -17.51 5.25 -2.84
N CYS A 407 -18.32 4.55 -3.64
CA CYS A 407 -19.76 4.75 -3.72
C CYS A 407 -20.46 3.40 -3.95
N GLU A 408 -21.64 3.19 -3.36
CA GLU A 408 -22.49 2.00 -3.58
C GLU A 408 -21.81 0.64 -3.27
N ASN A 409 -20.84 0.61 -2.36
CA ASN A 409 -19.98 -0.56 -2.07
C ASN A 409 -19.02 -0.93 -3.23
N ARG A 410 -18.62 0.04 -4.06
CA ARG A 410 -17.59 -0.10 -5.09
C ARG A 410 -16.58 1.05 -4.98
N MET A 411 -15.31 0.75 -5.23
CA MET A 411 -14.28 1.77 -5.45
C MET A 411 -14.25 2.18 -6.92
N TRP A 412 -14.60 3.43 -7.18
CA TRP A 412 -14.61 4.04 -8.50
C TRP A 412 -13.31 4.80 -8.74
N ARG A 413 -12.69 4.64 -9.92
CA ARG A 413 -11.55 5.45 -10.35
C ARG A 413 -12.06 6.64 -11.16
N ILE A 414 -12.16 7.80 -10.51
CA ILE A 414 -12.84 9.00 -11.06
C ILE A 414 -12.02 9.67 -12.16
N GLY A 415 -10.69 9.66 -12.04
CA GLY A 415 -9.81 10.27 -13.02
C GLY A 415 -8.34 10.19 -12.60
N LYS A 416 -7.46 10.71 -13.47
CA LYS A 416 -6.06 10.97 -13.11
C LYS A 416 -6.02 12.16 -12.14
N ARG A 417 -5.08 12.15 -11.20
CA ARG A 417 -4.74 13.31 -10.38
C ARG A 417 -3.79 14.21 -11.17
N ASP A 418 -4.11 15.50 -11.26
CA ASP A 418 -3.30 16.44 -12.05
C ASP A 418 -1.96 16.75 -11.37
N GLU A 419 -1.96 16.96 -10.06
CA GLU A 419 -0.74 17.13 -9.26
C GLU A 419 -0.75 16.30 -7.97
N PHE A 420 0.40 15.72 -7.61
CA PHE A 420 0.64 15.06 -6.32
C PHE A 420 1.59 15.92 -5.46
N PRO A 421 1.48 15.94 -4.12
CA PRO A 421 2.39 16.66 -3.23
C PRO A 421 3.88 16.51 -3.58
N ARG A 422 4.60 17.64 -3.74
CA ARG A 422 5.99 17.63 -4.22
C ARG A 422 7.02 17.34 -3.13
N ASN A 423 6.72 17.72 -1.89
CA ASN A 423 7.58 17.68 -0.71
C ASN A 423 7.27 16.50 0.24
N LEU A 424 6.51 15.50 -0.21
CA LEU A 424 6.16 14.31 0.56
C LEU A 424 7.02 13.12 0.15
N ARG A 425 7.77 12.50 1.07
CA ARG A 425 8.41 11.20 0.84
C ARG A 425 7.34 10.11 0.90
N ILE A 426 7.23 9.27 -0.13
CA ILE A 426 6.19 8.23 -0.20
C ILE A 426 6.85 6.87 0.05
N ASP A 427 6.24 6.05 0.89
CA ASP A 427 6.59 4.63 1.01
C ASP A 427 5.31 3.83 1.27
N GLY A 428 5.39 2.52 1.05
CA GLY A 428 4.31 1.58 1.28
C GLY A 428 4.78 0.14 1.27
N GLY A 429 3.92 -0.74 1.72
CA GLY A 429 4.16 -2.16 1.81
C GLY A 429 2.95 -2.88 2.37
N SER A 430 3.12 -3.56 3.52
CA SER A 430 2.02 -4.32 4.11
C SER A 430 1.09 -3.45 4.96
N ASP A 431 -0.21 -3.69 4.80
CA ASP A 431 -1.32 -3.21 5.65
C ASP A 431 -1.42 -3.92 7.01
N TRP A 432 -0.64 -4.99 7.24
CA TRP A 432 -0.47 -5.63 8.53
C TRP A 432 0.70 -4.98 9.24
N ILE A 433 0.42 -4.35 10.38
CA ILE A 433 1.32 -3.42 11.08
C ILE A 433 1.22 -3.61 12.59
N ILE A 434 2.27 -3.20 13.31
CA ILE A 434 2.22 -3.02 14.77
C ILE A 434 2.60 -1.58 15.06
N LEU A 435 1.72 -0.85 15.73
CA LEU A 435 1.93 0.56 16.03
C LEU A 435 2.19 0.73 17.53
N HIS A 436 3.29 1.38 17.88
CA HIS A 436 3.46 1.92 19.23
C HIS A 436 2.44 3.04 19.44
N ARG A 437 1.93 3.14 20.67
CA ARG A 437 0.87 4.09 21.04
C ARG A 437 1.11 5.51 20.54
N ASP A 438 2.24 6.14 20.87
CA ASP A 438 2.51 7.55 20.54
C ASP A 438 2.35 7.86 19.04
N PHE A 439 2.74 6.91 18.17
CA PHE A 439 2.60 7.05 16.73
C PHE A 439 1.16 6.82 16.26
N ALA A 440 0.45 5.88 16.88
CA ALA A 440 -0.97 5.66 16.63
C ALA A 440 -1.82 6.87 17.05
N GLU A 441 -1.60 7.45 18.23
CA GLU A 441 -2.28 8.68 18.68
C GLU A 441 -2.00 9.85 17.71
N TYR A 442 -0.71 10.05 17.36
CA TYR A 442 -0.30 11.06 16.39
C TYR A 442 -1.01 10.90 15.04
N SER A 443 -1.22 9.67 14.57
CA SER A 443 -1.89 9.40 13.29
C SER A 443 -3.35 9.89 13.22
N ILE A 444 -4.03 10.01 14.37
CA ILE A 444 -5.40 10.52 14.47
C ILE A 444 -5.50 11.95 15.03
N SER A 445 -4.38 12.54 15.47
CA SER A 445 -4.30 13.91 16.01
C SER A 445 -4.71 15.00 15.00
N ASP A 446 -5.04 16.20 15.49
CA ASP A 446 -5.38 17.35 14.65
C ASP A 446 -4.18 18.16 14.13
N ASP A 447 -2.96 17.70 14.41
CA ASP A 447 -1.71 18.20 13.83
C ASP A 447 -1.81 18.24 12.29
N GLU A 448 -1.21 19.27 11.69
CA GLU A 448 -1.40 19.60 10.27
C GLU A 448 -1.05 18.44 9.32
N LEU A 449 0.10 17.78 9.54
CA LEU A 449 0.56 16.67 8.71
C LEU A 449 -0.39 15.45 8.80
N PRO A 450 -0.68 14.86 9.98
CA PRO A 450 -1.70 13.81 10.11
C PRO A 450 -3.05 14.19 9.50
N LYS A 451 -3.53 15.44 9.73
CA LYS A 451 -4.82 15.92 9.22
C LYS A 451 -4.87 15.96 7.70
N LYS A 452 -3.88 16.58 7.04
CA LYS A 452 -3.75 16.59 5.57
C LYS A 452 -3.52 15.20 4.99
N MET A 453 -2.72 14.37 5.65
CA MET A 453 -2.49 12.97 5.26
C MET A 453 -3.80 12.17 5.25
N ARG A 454 -4.66 12.33 6.26
CA ARG A 454 -5.95 11.62 6.32
C ARG A 454 -6.88 12.02 5.17
N THR A 455 -6.87 13.29 4.74
CA THR A 455 -7.60 13.83 3.59
C THR A 455 -7.07 13.25 2.27
N LEU A 456 -5.78 13.39 1.99
CA LEU A 456 -5.13 12.84 0.79
C LEU A 456 -5.44 11.35 0.63
N PHE A 457 -5.22 10.57 1.70
CA PHE A 457 -5.49 9.13 1.75
C PHE A 457 -6.98 8.79 1.91
N GLY A 458 -7.87 9.77 1.84
CA GLY A 458 -9.29 9.57 1.54
C GLY A 458 -9.56 9.36 0.04
N SER A 459 -8.59 9.69 -0.83
CA SER A 459 -8.71 9.59 -2.29
C SER A 459 -7.77 8.54 -2.93
N ILE A 460 -7.06 7.77 -2.11
CA ILE A 460 -6.07 6.75 -2.51
C ILE A 460 -6.63 5.36 -2.20
N ILE A 461 -6.45 4.44 -3.16
CA ILE A 461 -6.81 3.02 -3.04
C ILE A 461 -5.82 2.27 -2.15
N LEU A 462 -6.29 1.25 -1.41
CA LEU A 462 -5.49 0.50 -0.42
C LEU A 462 -4.72 1.43 0.54
N PRO A 463 -5.39 2.41 1.19
CA PRO A 463 -4.68 3.52 1.84
C PRO A 463 -3.79 3.08 3.01
N VAL A 464 -4.12 1.98 3.70
CA VAL A 464 -3.34 1.52 4.87
C VAL A 464 -2.01 0.87 4.48
N GLU A 465 -1.88 0.37 3.25
CA GLU A 465 -0.60 -0.14 2.73
C GLU A 465 0.47 0.96 2.60
N SER A 466 0.12 2.26 2.65
CA SER A 466 1.12 3.36 2.59
C SER A 466 0.87 4.56 3.51
N PHE A 467 -0.31 4.70 4.13
CA PHE A 467 -0.62 5.85 5.00
C PHE A 467 0.33 5.94 6.19
N PHE A 468 0.51 4.85 6.94
CA PHE A 468 1.36 4.85 8.13
C PHE A 468 2.84 4.95 7.77
N HIS A 469 3.29 4.26 6.71
CA HIS A 469 4.65 4.38 6.18
C HIS A 469 4.97 5.83 5.80
N THR A 470 4.15 6.42 4.92
CA THR A 470 4.29 7.81 4.47
C THR A 470 4.22 8.80 5.63
N LEU A 471 3.28 8.63 6.57
CA LEU A 471 3.19 9.47 7.77
C LEU A 471 4.47 9.39 8.63
N ALA A 472 5.03 8.20 8.82
CA ALA A 472 6.24 8.02 9.61
C ALA A 472 7.44 8.75 9.00
N TYR A 473 7.69 8.59 7.69
CA TYR A 473 8.85 9.23 7.04
C TYR A 473 8.81 10.75 6.99
N ASN A 474 7.62 11.36 7.03
CA ASN A 474 7.47 12.82 6.99
C ASN A 474 7.27 13.44 8.38
N SER A 475 7.32 12.63 9.46
CA SER A 475 7.10 13.08 10.83
C SER A 475 8.30 12.79 11.74
N ARG A 476 8.22 13.28 12.98
CA ARG A 476 9.18 12.98 14.07
C ARG A 476 9.38 11.49 14.36
N PHE A 477 8.51 10.60 13.86
CA PHE A 477 8.56 9.16 14.10
C PHE A 477 9.43 8.38 13.10
N CYS A 478 10.14 9.04 12.17
CA CYS A 478 10.86 8.36 11.09
C CYS A 478 11.95 7.36 11.57
N HIS A 479 12.61 7.61 12.71
CA HIS A 479 13.54 6.65 13.34
C HIS A 479 12.89 5.70 14.37
N SER A 480 11.58 5.79 14.55
CA SER A 480 10.79 4.92 15.43
C SER A 480 10.15 3.74 14.69
N ILE A 481 10.50 3.50 13.43
CA ILE A 481 9.97 2.38 12.63
C ILE A 481 11.04 1.33 12.35
N LEU A 482 10.69 0.05 12.55
CA LEU A 482 11.47 -1.10 12.13
C LEU A 482 10.89 -1.69 10.84
N GLY A 483 11.78 -2.02 9.89
CA GLY A 483 11.49 -2.47 8.52
C GLY A 483 11.03 -3.93 8.39
N SER A 484 10.36 -4.44 9.41
CA SER A 484 9.65 -5.71 9.42
C SER A 484 8.31 -5.46 10.10
N ASN A 485 7.22 -6.00 9.58
CA ASN A 485 5.92 -5.99 10.24
C ASN A 485 5.67 -7.22 11.13
N LEU A 486 6.70 -8.04 11.36
CA LEU A 486 6.62 -9.28 12.13
C LEU A 486 5.63 -10.32 11.55
N ARG A 487 5.34 -10.25 10.24
CA ARG A 487 4.42 -11.16 9.53
C ARG A 487 5.11 -12.01 8.46
N LEU A 488 4.72 -13.28 8.40
CA LEU A 488 4.91 -14.09 7.19
C LEU A 488 3.63 -14.06 6.35
N THR A 489 3.75 -13.75 5.06
CA THR A 489 2.63 -13.76 4.12
C THR A 489 2.93 -14.67 2.94
N ASN A 490 2.09 -15.68 2.67
CA ASN A 490 2.31 -16.70 1.64
C ASN A 490 2.01 -16.19 0.22
N TRP A 491 2.86 -15.29 -0.29
CA TRP A 491 2.72 -14.74 -1.63
C TRP A 491 3.14 -15.72 -2.73
N ASN A 492 2.23 -15.99 -3.67
CA ASN A 492 2.55 -16.56 -4.99
C ASN A 492 1.75 -15.79 -6.04
N ARG A 493 2.42 -14.89 -6.77
CA ARG A 493 1.74 -13.96 -7.70
C ARG A 493 1.03 -14.69 -8.85
N LYS A 494 1.62 -15.77 -9.39
CA LYS A 494 1.04 -16.57 -10.48
C LYS A 494 -0.33 -17.17 -10.13
N GLN A 495 -0.60 -17.41 -8.85
CA GLN A 495 -1.84 -18.02 -8.39
C GLN A 495 -2.79 -17.00 -7.72
N GLY A 496 -2.25 -16.04 -6.98
CA GLY A 496 -2.99 -15.09 -6.14
C GLY A 496 -3.35 -13.74 -6.79
N CYS A 497 -2.75 -13.38 -7.94
CA CYS A 497 -3.09 -12.17 -8.68
C CYS A 497 -4.15 -12.47 -9.76
N ARG A 498 -5.41 -12.60 -9.36
CA ARG A 498 -6.55 -12.83 -10.27
C ARG A 498 -7.49 -11.64 -10.25
N CYS A 499 -7.41 -10.80 -11.29
CA CYS A 499 -8.12 -9.51 -11.29
C CYS A 499 -9.65 -9.63 -11.50
N GLU A 500 -10.13 -10.70 -12.13
CA GLU A 500 -11.54 -10.88 -12.53
C GLU A 500 -12.56 -10.75 -11.38
N SER A 501 -12.28 -11.37 -10.22
CA SER A 501 -13.16 -11.32 -9.06
C SER A 501 -13.20 -9.93 -8.41
N LEU A 502 -12.09 -9.18 -8.49
CA LEU A 502 -11.94 -7.85 -7.89
C LEU A 502 -12.54 -6.74 -8.76
N LYS A 503 -12.50 -6.84 -10.10
CA LYS A 503 -13.09 -5.86 -11.03
C LYS A 503 -14.59 -5.59 -10.81
N LYS A 504 -15.32 -6.54 -10.20
CA LYS A 504 -16.73 -6.38 -9.84
C LYS A 504 -16.96 -5.39 -8.69
N VAL A 505 -15.91 -5.09 -7.93
CA VAL A 505 -15.97 -4.38 -6.65
C VAL A 505 -15.02 -3.17 -6.60
N VAL A 506 -13.98 -3.14 -7.44
CA VAL A 506 -13.02 -2.04 -7.53
C VAL A 506 -12.50 -1.85 -8.96
N ASP A 507 -12.32 -0.60 -9.38
CA ASP A 507 -11.72 -0.21 -10.66
C ASP A 507 -10.18 -0.37 -10.67
N TRP A 508 -9.68 -1.49 -10.14
CA TRP A 508 -8.25 -1.79 -10.02
C TRP A 508 -8.00 -3.31 -9.97
N CYS A 509 -6.78 -3.72 -10.33
CA CYS A 509 -6.33 -5.11 -10.14
C CYS A 509 -5.56 -5.24 -8.82
N GLY A 510 -5.93 -6.23 -8.02
CA GLY A 510 -5.25 -6.58 -6.77
C GLY A 510 -4.75 -8.03 -6.78
N CYS A 511 -3.94 -8.36 -5.77
CA CYS A 511 -3.49 -9.71 -5.48
C CYS A 511 -3.87 -10.09 -4.06
N SER A 512 -4.09 -11.37 -3.81
CA SER A 512 -4.24 -11.92 -2.46
C SER A 512 -3.17 -12.99 -2.20
N PRO A 513 -2.67 -13.10 -0.96
CA PRO A 513 -1.79 -14.20 -0.59
C PRO A 513 -2.55 -15.53 -0.56
N LEU A 514 -1.81 -16.63 -0.73
CA LEU A 514 -2.37 -17.96 -0.65
C LEU A 514 -2.62 -18.39 0.80
N VAL A 515 -3.42 -19.44 0.94
CA VAL A 515 -3.58 -20.16 2.20
C VAL A 515 -2.39 -21.11 2.40
N PHE A 516 -1.88 -21.18 3.63
CA PHE A 516 -0.89 -22.16 4.04
C PHE A 516 -1.48 -23.57 4.00
N LYS A 517 -0.64 -24.54 3.65
CA LYS A 517 -0.97 -25.97 3.61
C LYS A 517 0.15 -26.76 4.29
N MET A 518 -0.05 -28.05 4.54
CA MET A 518 0.98 -28.92 5.11
C MET A 518 2.31 -28.90 4.33
N GLU A 519 2.28 -28.85 3.00
CA GLU A 519 3.47 -28.70 2.14
C GLU A 519 4.27 -27.40 2.42
N HIS A 520 3.62 -26.38 3.00
CA HIS A 520 4.16 -25.05 3.25
C HIS A 520 4.63 -24.82 4.69
N THR A 521 4.45 -25.77 5.61
CA THR A 521 4.76 -25.61 7.04
C THR A 521 6.22 -25.26 7.31
N HIS A 522 7.14 -25.81 6.49
CA HIS A 522 8.56 -25.47 6.49
C HIS A 522 8.82 -23.95 6.40
N LYS A 523 7.94 -23.17 5.75
CA LYS A 523 8.07 -21.71 5.63
C LYS A 523 7.91 -20.98 6.96
N PHE A 524 7.10 -21.53 7.88
CA PHE A 524 6.80 -20.91 9.18
C PHE A 524 7.36 -21.66 10.40
N ALA A 525 8.12 -22.73 10.19
CA ALA A 525 8.82 -23.45 11.25
C ALA A 525 9.68 -22.49 12.11
N ILE A 526 9.69 -22.70 13.43
CA ILE A 526 10.35 -21.86 14.46
C ILE A 526 11.72 -21.31 14.00
N LYS A 527 12.63 -22.16 13.50
CA LYS A 527 13.97 -21.73 13.03
C LYS A 527 13.92 -20.63 11.95
N ASN A 528 12.96 -20.71 11.03
CA ASN A 528 12.76 -19.71 9.98
C ASN A 528 12.05 -18.45 10.51
N ALA A 529 11.14 -18.61 11.47
CA ALA A 529 10.47 -17.53 12.17
C ALA A 529 11.44 -16.69 13.01
N GLN A 530 12.43 -17.32 13.64
CA GLN A 530 13.50 -16.65 14.40
C GLN A 530 14.55 -16.03 13.48
N ALA A 531 15.03 -16.75 12.45
CA ALA A 531 16.05 -16.25 11.51
C ALA A 531 15.59 -15.02 10.70
N LYS A 532 14.28 -14.86 10.50
CA LYS A 532 13.66 -13.66 9.94
C LYS A 532 12.45 -13.32 10.80
N PRO A 533 12.58 -12.51 11.87
CA PRO A 533 11.57 -12.35 12.92
C PRO A 533 10.16 -12.08 12.37
N PHE A 534 9.33 -13.13 12.43
CA PHE A 534 7.89 -13.08 12.26
C PHE A 534 7.23 -13.96 13.31
N TYR A 535 6.12 -13.47 13.87
CA TYR A 535 5.45 -14.10 15.01
C TYR A 535 4.04 -14.58 14.63
N ILE A 536 3.50 -14.06 13.52
CA ILE A 536 2.17 -14.32 13.01
C ILE A 536 2.26 -14.56 11.50
N ALA A 537 1.56 -15.56 10.99
CA ALA A 537 1.55 -15.91 9.57
C ALA A 537 0.14 -15.82 8.96
N ARG A 538 0.06 -15.59 7.64
CA ARG A 538 -1.21 -15.54 6.88
C ARG A 538 -1.07 -16.00 5.42
N LYS A 539 -2.10 -16.59 4.81
CA LYS A 539 -3.43 -16.86 5.37
C LYS A 539 -3.57 -18.31 5.86
N PHE A 540 -4.45 -18.53 6.81
CA PHE A 540 -4.94 -19.84 7.22
C PHE A 540 -6.46 -19.93 7.04
N GLU A 541 -6.95 -21.02 6.45
CA GLU A 541 -8.38 -21.28 6.27
C GLU A 541 -8.67 -22.76 6.53
N SER A 542 -9.41 -23.06 7.61
CA SER A 542 -9.71 -24.43 8.04
C SER A 542 -10.57 -25.25 7.09
N LEU A 543 -11.15 -24.63 6.06
CA LEU A 543 -11.86 -25.31 4.96
C LEU A 543 -10.91 -25.76 3.83
N ILE A 544 -9.64 -25.34 3.87
CA ILE A 544 -8.62 -25.68 2.86
C ILE A 544 -7.57 -26.61 3.46
N ASP A 545 -7.04 -26.26 4.64
CA ASP A 545 -6.05 -27.07 5.35
C ASP A 545 -6.13 -26.76 6.86
N ILE A 546 -6.56 -27.75 7.65
CA ILE A 546 -6.69 -27.66 9.11
C ILE A 546 -5.42 -28.12 9.84
N ASP A 547 -4.61 -28.94 9.19
CA ASP A 547 -3.40 -29.53 9.76
C ASP A 547 -2.27 -28.49 9.81
N ALA A 548 -2.17 -27.64 8.78
CA ALA A 548 -1.32 -26.45 8.80
C ALA A 548 -1.68 -25.48 9.94
N ILE A 549 -2.96 -25.41 10.33
CA ILE A 549 -3.41 -24.64 11.50
C ILE A 549 -3.03 -25.35 12.80
N ALA A 550 -3.20 -26.68 12.88
CA ALA A 550 -2.81 -27.45 14.05
C ALA A 550 -1.31 -27.34 14.35
N MET A 551 -0.46 -27.44 13.32
CA MET A 551 0.99 -27.28 13.46
C MET A 551 1.43 -25.86 13.85
N ALA A 552 0.66 -24.83 13.46
CA ALA A 552 0.88 -23.46 13.93
C ALA A 552 0.41 -23.27 15.39
N GLU A 553 -0.72 -23.89 15.77
CA GLU A 553 -1.27 -23.90 17.12
C GLU A 553 -0.33 -24.59 18.12
N GLU A 554 0.25 -25.73 17.75
CA GLU A 554 1.27 -26.44 18.52
C GLU A 554 2.52 -25.56 18.76
N GLN A 555 3.08 -24.95 17.71
CA GLN A 555 4.26 -24.07 17.83
C GLN A 555 4.03 -22.81 18.65
N ALA A 556 2.82 -22.25 18.61
CA ALA A 556 2.45 -21.05 19.36
C ALA A 556 2.01 -21.33 20.81
N LEU A 557 1.61 -22.57 21.13
CA LEU A 557 1.22 -23.03 22.47
C LEU A 557 2.31 -23.85 23.18
N ARG A 558 3.48 -24.08 22.57
CA ARG A 558 4.55 -24.94 23.13
C ARG A 558 5.04 -24.58 24.55
N ASP A 559 4.75 -23.36 25.03
CA ASP A 559 5.06 -22.87 26.38
C ASP A 559 3.85 -22.93 27.35
N ARG A 560 2.74 -23.61 27.00
CA ARG A 560 1.43 -23.56 27.71
C ARG A 560 0.76 -24.92 27.93
#